data_AF-A0AAE2WKW7-F1
#
_entry.id   AF-A0AAE2WKW7-F1
#
_cell.length_a   1.000
_cell.length_b   1.000
_cell.length_c   1.000
_cell.angle_alpha   90.00
_cell.angle_beta   90.00
_cell.angle_gamma   90.00
#
_symmetry.space_group_name_H-M   'P 1'
#
loop_
_entity.id
_entity.type
_entity.pdbx_description
1 polymer ?
#
loop_
_entity_poly.entity_id
_entity_poly.type
_entity_poly.pdbx_seq_one_letter_code
_entity_poly.pdbx_strand_id
1 'polypeptide(L)' 'FLWLNAETVVIGRAQNPWKEWNTRRMEEDGIKLARRRSGGGEVFHDIGNTCFTFMAGKPEYDISVSTQIV' A
#
# COMPACT_ATOMS: atom_id res chain seq x y z
N PHE A 1 8.83 -8.11 -7.10
CA PHE A 1 9.47 -7.69 -5.84
C PHE A 1 8.56 -8.09 -4.68
N LEU A 2 9.11 -8.64 -3.59
CA LEU A 2 8.38 -9.08 -2.39
C LEU A 2 8.93 -8.32 -1.19
N TRP A 3 8.07 -7.88 -0.28
CA TRP A 3 8.46 -7.10 0.89
C TRP A 3 7.39 -7.09 1.98
N LEU A 4 7.80 -6.64 3.16
CA LEU A 4 6.95 -6.45 4.35
C LEU A 4 7.13 -5.02 4.87
N ASN A 5 6.14 -4.54 5.60
CA ASN A 5 6.24 -3.33 6.41
C ASN A 5 6.00 -3.68 7.87
N ALA A 6 6.69 -2.99 8.78
CA ALA A 6 6.18 -2.86 10.15
C ALA A 6 4.88 -2.02 10.13
N GLU A 7 4.24 -1.84 11.28
CA GLU A 7 2.95 -1.19 11.48
C GLU A 7 2.84 0.13 10.69
N THR A 8 2.13 0.09 9.56
CA THR A 8 2.07 1.18 8.59
C THR A 8 0.70 1.25 7.94
N VAL A 9 0.08 2.42 7.97
CA VAL A 9 -1.05 2.75 7.09
C VAL A 9 -0.50 3.26 5.76
N VAL A 10 -0.88 2.61 4.67
CA VAL A 10 -0.52 3.03 3.31
C VAL A 10 -1.76 3.58 2.61
N ILE A 11 -1.74 4.88 2.30
CA ILE A 11 -2.82 5.55 1.57
C ILE A 11 -2.52 5.70 0.08
N GLY A 12 -3.58 5.69 -0.73
CA GLY A 12 -3.53 5.94 -2.17
C GLY A 12 -3.11 7.38 -2.50
N ARG A 13 -2.61 7.57 -3.73
CA ARG A 13 -2.06 8.85 -4.19
C ARG A 13 -2.95 10.06 -3.90
N ALA A 14 -4.26 9.94 -4.09
CA ALA A 14 -5.21 11.06 -4.01
C ALA A 14 -6.03 11.12 -2.71
N GLN A 15 -5.71 10.31 -1.69
CA GLN A 15 -6.49 10.26 -0.45
C GLN A 15 -6.07 11.32 0.57
N ASN A 16 -7.02 11.74 1.41
CA ASN A 16 -6.78 12.65 2.53
C ASN A 16 -6.55 11.84 3.82
N PRO A 17 -5.32 11.78 4.38
CA PRO A 17 -5.02 10.93 5.52
C PRO A 17 -5.87 11.23 6.76
N TRP A 18 -6.24 12.49 6.99
CA TRP A 18 -7.07 12.90 8.13
C TRP A 18 -8.53 12.50 8.00
N LYS A 19 -9.00 12.25 6.77
CA LYS A 19 -10.36 11.77 6.53
C LYS A 19 -10.43 10.24 6.62
N GLU A 20 -9.41 9.56 6.12
CA GLU A 20 -9.40 8.09 6.08
C GLU A 20 -9.02 7.47 7.44
N TRP A 21 -8.17 8.12 8.23
CA TRP A 21 -7.63 7.55 9.48
C TRP A 21 -7.52 8.54 10.63
N ASN A 22 -7.55 8.00 11.85
CA ASN A 22 -7.21 8.73 13.06
C ASN A 22 -5.69 8.89 13.20
N THR A 23 -5.14 9.84 12.45
CA THR A 23 -3.70 10.13 12.41
C THR A 23 -3.09 10.46 13.78
N ARG A 24 -3.85 11.07 14.70
CA ARG A 24 -3.41 11.34 16.06
C ARG A 24 -3.16 10.04 16.84
N ARG A 25 -4.13 9.13 16.82
CA ARG A 25 -3.98 7.82 17.47
C ARG A 25 -2.86 7.00 16.84
N MET A 26 -2.70 7.08 15.52
CA MET A 26 -1.58 6.41 14.84
C MET A 26 -0.23 6.89 15.34
N GLU A 27 -0.07 8.21 15.54
CA GLU A 27 1.16 8.77 16.10
C GLU A 27 1.40 8.30 17.54
N GLU A 28 0.36 8.25 18.37
CA GLU A 28 0.40 7.71 19.74
C GLU A 28 0.79 6.23 19.77
N ASP A 29 0.24 5.43 18.84
CA ASP A 29 0.48 3.99 18.71
C ASP A 29 1.78 3.66 17.93
N GLY A 30 2.54 4.67 17.46
CA GLY A 30 3.78 4.49 16.70
C GLY A 30 3.60 3.96 15.27
N ILE A 31 2.37 4.03 14.73
CA ILE A 31 2.01 3.55 13.40
C ILE A 31 2.45 4.56 12.35
N LYS A 32 3.20 4.08 11.35
CA LYS A 32 3.69 4.93 10.26
C LYS A 32 2.58 5.26 9.26
N LEU A 33 2.67 6.43 8.64
CA LEU A 33 1.82 6.82 7.52
C LEU A 33 2.66 6.96 6.25
N ALA A 34 2.30 6.22 5.20
CA ALA A 34 2.95 6.29 3.89
C ALA A 34 1.94 6.57 2.78
N ARG A 35 2.31 7.42 1.81
CA ARG A 35 1.53 7.66 0.59
C ARG A 35 2.19 6.94 -0.59
N ARG A 36 1.47 6.02 -1.23
CA ARG A 36 1.97 5.32 -2.42
C ARG A 36 1.68 6.10 -3.70
N ARG A 37 2.45 5.79 -4.77
CA ARG A 37 2.28 6.42 -6.09
C ARG A 37 1.05 5.93 -6.85
N SER A 38 0.61 4.69 -6.61
CA SER A 38 -0.60 4.13 -7.21
C SER A 38 -1.88 4.71 -6.59
N GLY A 39 -2.99 4.58 -7.32
CA GLY A 39 -4.34 4.91 -6.84
C GLY A 39 -4.92 3.83 -5.92
N GLY A 40 -6.24 3.84 -5.73
CA GLY A 40 -6.97 2.94 -4.83
C GLY A 40 -7.17 3.52 -3.42
N GLY A 41 -7.65 2.69 -2.50
CA GLY A 41 -7.95 3.05 -1.10
C GLY A 41 -6.77 2.88 -0.14
N GLU A 42 -7.07 2.88 1.14
CA GLU A 42 -6.14 2.79 2.26
C GLU A 42 -6.08 1.35 2.80
N VAL A 43 -4.89 0.95 3.24
CA VAL A 43 -4.65 -0.38 3.82
C VAL A 43 -3.72 -0.27 5.01
N PHE A 44 -3.87 -1.16 5.98
CA PHE A 44 -2.95 -1.32 7.10
C PHE A 44 -2.02 -2.51 6.85
N HIS A 45 -0.72 -2.31 7.08
CA HIS A 45 0.31 -3.34 6.99
C HIS A 45 0.93 -3.57 8.36
N ASP A 46 1.20 -4.84 8.65
CA ASP A 46 2.08 -5.32 9.71
C ASP A 46 2.96 -6.45 9.15
N ILE A 47 3.74 -7.10 10.01
CA ILE A 47 4.62 -8.21 9.62
C ILE A 47 3.84 -9.46 9.13
N GLY A 48 2.53 -9.54 9.36
CA GLY A 48 1.64 -10.57 8.83
C GLY A 48 1.14 -10.26 7.42
N ASN A 49 1.30 -9.03 6.93
CA ASN A 49 0.92 -8.63 5.57
C ASN A 49 2.08 -8.76 4.59
N THR A 50 1.96 -9.64 3.60
CA THR A 50 2.94 -9.77 2.51
C THR A 50 2.60 -8.90 1.31
N CYS A 51 3.47 -7.95 1.00
CA CYS A 51 3.34 -7.08 -0.16
C CYS A 51 4.15 -7.62 -1.35
N PHE A 52 3.59 -7.52 -2.55
CA PHE A 52 4.26 -7.87 -3.79
C PHE A 52 4.03 -6.82 -4.87
N THR A 53 4.94 -6.75 -5.85
CA THR A 53 4.82 -5.84 -7.00
C THR A 53 5.39 -6.49 -8.24
N PHE A 54 4.60 -6.51 -9.31
CA PHE A 54 5.00 -6.93 -10.64
C PHE A 54 5.29 -5.70 -11.50
N MET A 55 6.37 -5.73 -12.27
CA MET A 55 6.78 -4.66 -13.17
C MET A 55 7.21 -5.27 -14.50
N ALA A 56 6.73 -4.70 -15.60
CA ALA A 56 7.10 -5.04 -16.96
C ALA A 56 7.17 -3.77 -17.81
N GLY A 57 7.97 -3.79 -18.88
CA GLY A 57 8.01 -2.71 -19.86
C GLY A 57 6.72 -2.67 -20.69
N LYS A 58 6.48 -1.55 -21.38
CA LYS A 58 5.49 -1.51 -22.48
C LYS A 58 6.18 -1.90 -23.79
N PRO A 59 5.50 -2.61 -24.71
CA PRO A 59 4.07 -2.95 -24.70
C PRO A 59 3.67 -4.20 -23.89
N GLU A 60 4.62 -4.94 -23.31
CA GLU A 60 4.40 -6.25 -22.70
C GLU A 60 3.63 -6.23 -21.37
N TYR A 61 3.54 -5.06 -20.73
CA TYR A 61 2.78 -4.90 -19.49
C TYR A 61 1.30 -5.19 -19.70
N ASP A 62 0.83 -6.26 -19.06
CA ASP A 62 -0.57 -6.62 -18.93
C ASP A 62 -0.89 -6.93 -17.46
N ILE A 63 -1.88 -6.21 -16.93
CA ILE A 63 -2.36 -6.41 -15.57
C ILE A 63 -3.02 -7.79 -15.39
N SER A 64 -3.62 -8.34 -16.44
CA SER A 64 -4.33 -9.62 -16.39
C SER A 64 -3.38 -10.76 -16.01
N VAL A 65 -2.15 -10.74 -16.52
CA VAL A 65 -1.10 -11.70 -16.21
C VAL A 65 -0.76 -11.67 -14.73
N SER A 66 -0.68 -10.48 -14.13
CA SER A 66 -0.38 -10.31 -12.71
C SER A 66 -1.52 -10.81 -11.82
N THR A 67 -2.77 -10.55 -12.21
CA THR A 67 -3.97 -10.95 -11.45
C THR A 67 -4.19 -12.46 -11.43
N GLN A 68 -3.68 -13.21 -12.42
CA GLN A 68 -3.77 -14.67 -12.44
C GLN A 68 -2.75 -15.36 -11.52
N ILE A 69 -1.74 -14.63 -11.02
CA ILE A 69 -0.71 -15.18 -10.12
C ILE A 69 -1.20 -15.24 -8.67
N VAL A 70 -2.20 -14.43 -8.31
CA VAL A 70 -2.72 -14.28 -6.95
C VAL A 70 -4.08 -14.93 -6.74
#